data_AF-A0A1Q3RDX3-F1
#
_entry.id   AF-A0A1Q3RDX3-F1
#
_cell.length_a   1.000
_cell.length_b   1.000
_cell.length_c   1.000
_cell.angle_alpha   90.00
_cell.angle_beta   90.00
_cell.angle_gamma   90.00
#
_symmetry.space_group_name_H-M   'P 1'
#
loop_
_entity.id
_entity.type
_entity.pdbx_description
1 polymer ?
#
loop_
_entity_poly.entity_id
_entity_poly.type
_entity_poly.pdbx_seq_one_letter_code
_entity_poly.pdbx_strand_id
1 'polypeptide(L)'
;MKWIDVETQYKALFDRSHDAIFLLDLSGHHIVSNQKAAEIFGYSTEELISLGYKDLSAEIDESQAMLKRLINGEDIGIYRRKFRHKDGHIIPVEIDIELVKSSKGIPIYFQSIIRDVSDRVADEEKIAAYTALQLTLLETTIELMGNPIEQSDKSINQLLERIGQFYEIDRVYYFKYDLVNQMMTNAFEWCGSDILPQIDLLKNIPFSDFPEWVEAHMRGSNIRYDEVATMPDGA
;
A
#
# COMPACT_ATOMS: atom_id res chain seq x y z
N MET A 1 -45.99 -12.18 23.24
CA MET A 1 -44.93 -12.22 22.22
C MET A 1 -45.02 -10.92 21.43
N LYS A 2 -44.06 -9.99 21.60
CA LYS A 2 -44.06 -8.71 20.86
C LYS A 2 -43.62 -9.01 19.43
N TRP A 3 -44.53 -8.90 18.48
CA TRP A 3 -44.20 -8.94 17.07
C TRP A 3 -43.40 -7.68 16.75
N ILE A 4 -42.13 -7.86 16.37
CA ILE A 4 -41.33 -6.78 15.80
C ILE A 4 -41.80 -6.64 14.36
N ASP A 5 -42.13 -5.41 13.98
CA ASP A 5 -42.56 -5.06 12.62
C ASP A 5 -41.44 -5.32 11.60
N VAL A 6 -41.79 -5.88 10.43
CA VAL A 6 -40.83 -6.33 9.40
C VAL A 6 -40.07 -5.15 8.82
N GLU A 7 -40.72 -4.00 8.66
CA GLU A 7 -40.07 -2.77 8.20
C GLU A 7 -39.00 -2.31 9.20
N THR A 8 -39.32 -2.38 10.50
CA THR A 8 -38.36 -2.09 11.58
C THR A 8 -37.16 -3.05 11.57
N GLN A 9 -37.37 -4.36 11.34
CA GLN A 9 -36.27 -5.33 11.25
C GLN A 9 -35.41 -5.11 10.01
N TYR A 10 -36.04 -4.89 8.86
CA TYR A 10 -35.34 -4.61 7.61
C TYR A 10 -34.46 -3.37 7.73
N LYS A 11 -35.02 -2.27 8.24
CA LYS A 11 -34.28 -1.03 8.45
C LYS A 11 -33.11 -1.22 9.41
N ALA A 12 -33.29 -1.97 10.49
CA ALA A 12 -32.20 -2.26 11.42
C ALA A 12 -31.06 -3.07 10.78
N LEU A 13 -31.37 -4.05 9.93
CA LEU A 13 -30.35 -4.82 9.21
C LEU A 13 -29.64 -3.98 8.14
N PHE A 14 -30.41 -3.17 7.41
CA PHE A 14 -29.91 -2.27 6.37
C PHE A 14 -28.95 -1.21 6.95
N ASP A 15 -29.34 -0.56 8.04
CA ASP A 15 -28.56 0.51 8.68
C ASP A 15 -27.38 0.01 9.52
N ARG A 16 -27.41 -1.25 10.00
CA ARG A 16 -26.30 -1.85 10.78
C ARG A 16 -25.31 -2.64 9.93
N SER A 17 -25.47 -2.63 8.61
CA SER A 17 -24.47 -3.23 7.71
C SER A 17 -23.12 -2.53 7.85
N HIS A 18 -22.04 -3.30 7.79
CA HIS A 18 -20.68 -2.77 7.73
C HIS A 18 -20.29 -2.31 6.32
N ASP A 19 -21.08 -2.72 5.33
CA ASP A 19 -20.94 -2.32 3.93
C ASP A 19 -22.00 -1.26 3.57
N ALA A 20 -21.64 -0.37 2.66
CA ALA A 20 -22.58 0.57 2.05
C ALA A 20 -23.57 -0.21 1.17
N ILE A 21 -24.86 0.08 1.31
CA ILE A 21 -25.90 -0.55 0.50
C ILE A 21 -26.64 0.53 -0.26
N PHE A 22 -26.78 0.34 -1.57
CA PHE A 22 -27.56 1.18 -2.46
C PHE A 22 -28.61 0.36 -3.20
N LEU A 23 -29.80 0.95 -3.34
CA LEU A 23 -30.75 0.56 -4.37
C LEU A 23 -30.71 1.61 -5.47
N LEU A 24 -30.56 1.19 -6.73
CA LEU A 24 -30.53 2.09 -7.87
C LEU A 24 -31.66 1.79 -8.84
N ASP A 25 -32.26 2.81 -9.43
CA ASP A 25 -33.18 2.62 -10.55
C ASP A 25 -32.45 2.04 -11.78
N LEU A 26 -33.19 1.64 -12.81
CA LEU A 26 -32.59 1.07 -14.03
C LEU A 26 -31.78 2.08 -14.85
N SER A 27 -31.83 3.37 -14.50
CA SER A 27 -30.98 4.43 -15.07
C SER A 27 -29.71 4.69 -14.25
N GLY A 28 -29.63 4.12 -13.03
CA GLY A 28 -28.52 4.24 -12.11
C GLY A 28 -28.64 5.40 -11.10
N HIS A 29 -29.82 5.99 -10.90
CA HIS A 29 -30.05 6.95 -9.80
C HIS A 29 -30.29 6.22 -8.49
N HIS A 30 -29.79 6.75 -7.38
CA HIS A 30 -30.02 6.15 -6.07
C HIS A 30 -31.47 6.33 -5.62
N ILE A 31 -32.09 5.24 -5.21
CA ILE A 31 -33.44 5.22 -4.61
C ILE A 31 -33.31 5.22 -3.08
N VAL A 32 -32.39 4.41 -2.56
CA VAL A 32 -32.13 4.24 -1.13
C VAL A 32 -30.64 4.07 -0.90
N SER A 33 -30.13 4.62 0.19
CA SER A 33 -28.80 4.37 0.73
C SER A 33 -28.86 4.14 2.23
N ASN A 34 -28.00 3.29 2.79
CA ASN A 34 -27.91 3.08 4.23
C ASN A 34 -26.98 4.10 4.91
N GLN A 35 -27.00 4.13 6.24
CA GLN A 35 -26.11 5.02 7.01
C GLN A 35 -24.62 4.76 6.70
N LYS A 36 -24.24 3.52 6.42
CA LYS A 36 -22.85 3.21 6.10
C LYS A 36 -22.36 3.82 4.80
N ALA A 37 -23.23 3.93 3.80
CA ALA A 37 -22.92 4.65 2.56
C ALA A 37 -22.62 6.14 2.82
N ALA A 38 -23.42 6.78 3.68
CA ALA A 38 -23.21 8.16 4.08
C ALA A 38 -21.82 8.35 4.75
N GLU A 39 -21.45 7.45 5.64
CA GLU A 39 -20.13 7.46 6.30
C GLU A 39 -18.97 7.29 5.31
N ILE A 40 -19.06 6.32 4.40
CA ILE A 40 -17.98 6.01 3.45
C ILE A 40 -17.80 7.12 2.43
N PHE A 41 -18.88 7.71 1.91
CA PHE A 41 -18.79 8.70 0.82
C PHE A 41 -18.84 10.16 1.28
N GLY A 42 -19.10 10.42 2.56
CA GLY A 42 -19.10 11.76 3.14
C GLY A 42 -20.34 12.60 2.83
N TYR A 43 -21.41 11.96 2.34
CA TYR A 43 -22.70 12.58 2.04
C TYR A 43 -23.73 12.21 3.10
N SER A 44 -24.81 12.97 3.23
CA SER A 44 -26.00 12.47 3.94
C SER A 44 -26.76 11.46 3.08
N THR A 45 -27.60 10.62 3.70
CA THR A 45 -28.43 9.68 2.93
C THR A 45 -29.41 10.41 2.00
N GLU A 46 -29.90 11.59 2.39
CA GLU A 46 -30.76 12.45 1.54
C GLU A 46 -30.00 13.05 0.36
N GLU A 47 -28.75 13.49 0.57
CA GLU A 47 -27.88 13.91 -0.52
C GLU A 47 -27.63 12.75 -1.48
N LEU A 48 -27.33 11.56 -0.97
CA LEU A 48 -27.07 10.36 -1.78
C LEU A 48 -28.26 9.98 -2.65
N ILE A 49 -29.50 10.10 -2.17
CA ILE A 49 -30.72 9.83 -2.96
C ILE A 49 -30.88 10.81 -4.13
N SER A 50 -30.32 12.02 -4.02
CA SER A 50 -30.34 13.01 -5.10
C SER A 50 -29.24 12.81 -6.15
N LEU A 51 -28.36 11.82 -5.93
CA LEU A 51 -27.22 11.47 -6.79
C LEU A 51 -27.47 10.14 -7.52
N GLY A 52 -26.60 9.82 -8.47
CA GLY A 52 -26.50 8.50 -9.07
C GLY A 52 -25.09 7.95 -9.01
N TYR A 53 -24.90 6.74 -9.55
CA TYR A 53 -23.58 6.09 -9.54
C TYR A 53 -22.49 6.93 -10.24
N LYS A 54 -22.88 7.80 -11.19
CA LYS A 54 -21.94 8.63 -11.96
C LYS A 54 -21.30 9.73 -11.11
N ASP A 55 -21.99 10.17 -10.07
CA ASP A 55 -21.49 11.19 -9.14
C ASP A 55 -20.46 10.59 -8.17
N LEU A 56 -20.60 9.29 -7.88
CA LEU A 56 -19.67 8.56 -7.02
C LEU A 56 -18.55 7.85 -7.80
N SER A 57 -18.76 7.42 -9.04
CA SER A 57 -17.74 6.67 -9.78
C SER A 57 -16.66 7.57 -10.35
N ALA A 58 -15.39 7.21 -10.14
CA ALA A 58 -14.27 7.81 -10.86
C ALA A 58 -14.00 7.13 -12.22
N GLU A 59 -14.73 6.06 -12.52
CA GLU A 59 -14.58 5.16 -13.68
C GLU A 59 -15.95 5.00 -14.36
N ILE A 60 -16.50 6.13 -14.84
CA ILE A 60 -17.90 6.26 -15.25
C ILE A 60 -18.25 5.31 -16.41
N ASP A 61 -17.38 5.22 -17.42
CA ASP A 61 -17.63 4.41 -18.62
C ASP A 61 -17.66 2.92 -18.27
N GLU A 62 -16.77 2.46 -17.38
CA GLU A 62 -16.72 1.11 -16.87
C GLU A 62 -17.95 0.77 -16.03
N SER A 63 -18.37 1.69 -15.14
CA SER A 63 -19.60 1.54 -14.37
C SER A 63 -20.83 1.45 -15.28
N GLN A 64 -20.91 2.28 -16.32
CA GLN A 64 -22.01 2.24 -17.28
C GLN A 64 -22.02 0.92 -18.07
N ALA A 65 -20.86 0.45 -18.53
CA ALA A 65 -20.75 -0.84 -19.20
C ALA A 65 -21.20 -1.98 -18.28
N MET A 66 -20.89 -1.89 -16.99
CA MET A 66 -21.29 -2.89 -16.00
C MET A 66 -22.81 -3.01 -15.86
N LEU A 67 -23.51 -1.88 -15.70
CA LEU A 67 -24.97 -1.90 -15.58
C LEU A 67 -25.64 -2.49 -16.83
N LYS A 68 -25.10 -2.23 -18.03
CA LYS A 68 -25.60 -2.84 -19.27
C LYS A 68 -25.44 -4.36 -19.27
N ARG A 69 -24.30 -4.87 -18.81
CA ARG A 69 -24.06 -6.32 -18.70
C ARG A 69 -25.03 -7.00 -17.73
N LEU A 70 -25.30 -6.38 -16.57
CA LEU A 70 -26.31 -6.87 -15.63
C LEU A 70 -27.72 -6.91 -16.24
N ILE A 71 -28.11 -5.87 -16.99
CA ILE A 71 -29.40 -5.84 -17.71
C ILE A 71 -29.50 -6.99 -18.71
N ASN A 72 -28.40 -7.32 -19.38
CA ASN A 72 -28.33 -8.45 -20.31
C ASN A 72 -28.29 -9.82 -19.62
N GLY A 73 -28.28 -9.87 -18.28
CA GLY A 73 -28.31 -11.10 -17.49
C GLY A 73 -26.95 -11.76 -17.30
N GLU A 74 -25.86 -11.02 -17.51
CA GLU A 74 -24.52 -11.50 -17.17
C GLU A 74 -24.32 -11.52 -15.66
N ASP A 75 -23.68 -12.58 -15.16
CA ASP A 75 -23.14 -12.63 -13.80
C ASP A 75 -21.74 -12.01 -13.80
N ILE A 76 -21.52 -11.06 -12.91
CA ILE A 76 -20.32 -10.24 -12.85
C ILE A 76 -19.44 -10.63 -11.66
N GLY A 77 -20.04 -11.22 -10.62
CA GLY A 77 -19.39 -11.43 -9.34
C GLY A 77 -18.91 -10.13 -8.68
N ILE A 78 -18.06 -10.27 -7.66
CA ILE A 78 -17.48 -9.15 -6.93
C ILE A 78 -16.30 -8.57 -7.72
N TYR A 79 -16.24 -7.24 -7.85
CA TYR A 79 -15.16 -6.57 -8.56
C TYR A 79 -14.71 -5.27 -7.86
N ARG A 80 -13.49 -4.82 -8.16
CA ARG A 80 -12.91 -3.57 -7.63
C ARG A 80 -13.12 -2.39 -8.57
N ARG A 81 -13.40 -1.21 -8.03
CA ARG A 81 -13.48 0.09 -8.74
C ARG A 81 -12.96 1.22 -7.87
N LYS A 82 -12.83 2.40 -8.48
CA LYS A 82 -12.49 3.65 -7.80
C LYS A 82 -13.70 4.56 -7.72
N PHE A 83 -14.11 4.89 -6.51
CA PHE A 83 -15.18 5.86 -6.26
C PHE A 83 -14.58 7.15 -5.69
N ARG A 84 -15.36 8.23 -5.70
CA ARG A 84 -14.99 9.56 -5.27
C ARG A 84 -15.78 9.93 -4.02
N HIS A 85 -15.07 10.32 -2.99
CA HIS A 85 -15.64 10.92 -1.80
C HIS A 85 -16.12 12.36 -2.06
N LYS A 86 -17.01 12.90 -1.22
CA LYS A 86 -17.53 14.27 -1.34
C LYS A 86 -16.46 15.36 -1.40
N ASP A 87 -15.35 15.18 -0.71
CA ASP A 87 -14.21 16.12 -0.72
C ASP A 87 -13.27 15.95 -1.94
N GLY A 88 -13.53 14.96 -2.80
CA GLY A 88 -12.81 14.70 -4.03
C GLY A 88 -11.75 13.60 -3.97
N HIS A 89 -11.41 13.05 -2.80
CA HIS A 89 -10.44 11.94 -2.73
C HIS A 89 -11.01 10.64 -3.30
N ILE A 90 -10.12 9.73 -3.70
CA ILE A 90 -10.49 8.45 -4.31
C ILE A 90 -10.54 7.36 -3.24
N ILE A 91 -11.61 6.59 -3.25
CA ILE A 91 -11.83 5.43 -2.39
C ILE A 91 -11.80 4.18 -3.28
N PRO A 92 -10.84 3.26 -3.11
CA PRO A 92 -10.93 1.94 -3.72
C PRO A 92 -12.05 1.16 -3.05
N VAL A 93 -12.96 0.63 -3.85
CA VAL A 93 -14.13 -0.12 -3.37
C VAL A 93 -14.24 -1.49 -4.03
N GLU A 94 -14.70 -2.47 -3.28
CA GLU A 94 -15.25 -3.72 -3.82
C GLU A 94 -16.77 -3.62 -3.90
N ILE A 95 -17.31 -4.03 -5.04
CA ILE A 95 -18.71 -3.91 -5.37
C ILE A 95 -19.25 -5.30 -5.68
N ASP A 96 -20.30 -5.67 -4.97
CA ASP A 96 -21.22 -6.74 -5.34
C ASP A 96 -22.52 -6.09 -5.80
N ILE A 97 -22.96 -6.38 -7.02
CA ILE A 97 -24.14 -5.74 -7.60
C ILE A 97 -24.96 -6.75 -8.39
N GLU A 98 -26.26 -6.73 -8.14
CA GLU A 98 -27.21 -7.61 -8.79
C GLU A 98 -28.40 -6.84 -9.36
N LEU A 99 -28.98 -7.36 -10.44
CA LEU A 99 -30.23 -6.86 -10.98
C LEU A 99 -31.40 -7.61 -10.35
N VAL A 100 -32.18 -6.91 -9.54
CA VAL A 100 -33.39 -7.47 -8.92
C VAL A 100 -34.53 -7.46 -9.91
N LYS A 101 -35.17 -8.62 -10.08
CA LYS A 101 -36.29 -8.84 -11.01
C LYS A 101 -37.54 -9.23 -10.23
N SER A 102 -38.69 -8.87 -10.78
CA SER A 102 -39.99 -9.34 -10.28
C SER A 102 -40.15 -10.85 -10.47
N SER A 103 -41.18 -11.43 -9.86
CA SER A 103 -41.56 -12.84 -10.08
C SER A 103 -41.87 -13.18 -11.54
N LYS A 104 -42.09 -12.18 -12.41
CA LYS A 104 -42.29 -12.33 -13.86
C LYS A 104 -41.01 -12.16 -14.67
N GLY A 105 -39.85 -12.01 -14.03
CA GLY A 105 -38.56 -11.80 -14.68
C GLY A 105 -38.32 -10.36 -15.18
N ILE A 106 -39.20 -9.42 -14.85
CA ILE A 106 -39.07 -8.01 -15.27
C ILE A 106 -38.08 -7.29 -14.35
N PRO A 107 -37.02 -6.63 -14.87
CA PRO A 107 -36.10 -5.79 -14.10
C PRO A 107 -36.82 -4.72 -13.27
N ILE A 108 -36.45 -4.56 -11.99
CA ILE A 108 -37.03 -3.54 -11.10
C ILE A 108 -35.98 -2.50 -10.71
N TYR A 109 -34.86 -2.93 -10.12
CA TYR A 109 -33.79 -2.06 -9.62
C TYR A 109 -32.47 -2.84 -9.54
N PHE A 110 -31.36 -2.13 -9.36
CA PHE A 110 -30.09 -2.74 -8.97
C PHE A 110 -29.91 -2.67 -7.46
N GLN A 111 -29.45 -3.76 -6.85
CA GLN A 111 -28.98 -3.77 -5.48
C GLN A 111 -27.46 -3.83 -5.49
N SER A 112 -26.82 -2.85 -4.87
CA SER A 112 -25.36 -2.78 -4.78
C SER A 112 -24.92 -2.76 -3.33
N ILE A 113 -23.95 -3.63 -3.01
CA ILE A 113 -23.22 -3.67 -1.75
C ILE A 113 -21.79 -3.23 -2.06
N ILE A 114 -21.34 -2.19 -1.37
CA ILE A 114 -20.05 -1.55 -1.60
C ILE A 114 -19.24 -1.58 -0.32
N ARG A 115 -18.05 -2.16 -0.39
CA ARG A 115 -17.09 -2.23 0.69
C ARG A 115 -15.92 -1.30 0.40
N ASP A 116 -15.60 -0.42 1.34
CA ASP A 116 -14.34 0.31 1.34
C ASP A 116 -13.19 -0.66 1.62
N VAL A 117 -12.19 -0.67 0.73
CA VAL A 117 -11.05 -1.58 0.81
C VAL A 117 -9.73 -0.83 0.90
N SER A 118 -9.76 0.45 1.32
CA SER A 118 -8.60 1.33 1.44
C SER A 118 -7.49 0.70 2.29
N ASP A 119 -7.80 0.22 3.49
CA ASP A 119 -6.82 -0.41 4.38
C ASP A 119 -6.16 -1.63 3.74
N ARG A 120 -6.96 -2.48 3.08
CA ARG A 120 -6.44 -3.68 2.42
C ARG A 120 -5.57 -3.35 1.20
N VAL A 121 -5.95 -2.36 0.41
CA VAL A 121 -5.13 -1.91 -0.73
C VAL A 121 -3.80 -1.35 -0.23
N ALA A 122 -3.82 -0.54 0.84
CA ALA A 122 -2.58 -0.03 1.45
C ALA A 122 -1.68 -1.15 1.98
N ASP A 123 -2.24 -2.20 2.57
CA ASP A 123 -1.47 -3.35 3.03
C ASP A 123 -0.93 -4.20 1.87
N GLU A 124 -1.71 -4.41 0.81
CA GLU A 124 -1.27 -5.06 -0.43
C GLU A 124 -0.09 -4.31 -1.07
N GLU A 125 -0.15 -2.98 -1.12
CA GLU A 125 0.92 -2.13 -1.66
C GLU A 125 2.20 -2.22 -0.81
N LYS A 126 2.08 -2.21 0.53
CA LYS A 126 3.23 -2.40 1.42
C LYS A 126 3.90 -3.76 1.19
N ILE A 127 3.11 -4.83 1.12
CA ILE A 127 3.63 -6.19 0.86
C ILE A 127 4.32 -6.26 -0.49
N ALA A 128 3.75 -5.64 -1.53
CA ALA A 128 4.36 -5.58 -2.85
C ALA A 128 5.70 -4.83 -2.84
N ALA A 129 5.78 -3.70 -2.12
CA ALA A 129 7.03 -2.95 -1.94
C ALA A 129 8.11 -3.77 -1.23
N TYR A 130 7.77 -4.46 -0.14
CA TYR A 130 8.71 -5.36 0.55
C TYR A 130 9.19 -6.50 -0.35
N THR A 131 8.29 -7.10 -1.13
CA THR A 131 8.63 -8.19 -2.05
C THR A 131 9.58 -7.69 -3.14
N ALA A 132 9.32 -6.52 -3.73
CA ALA A 132 10.18 -5.92 -4.74
C ALA A 132 11.59 -5.62 -4.21
N LEU A 133 11.68 -5.14 -2.96
CA LEU A 133 12.97 -4.96 -2.29
C LEU A 133 13.70 -6.29 -2.14
N GLN A 134 13.05 -7.32 -1.58
CA GLN A 134 13.67 -8.63 -1.36
C GLN A 134 14.20 -9.26 -2.64
N LEU A 135 13.42 -9.20 -3.74
CA LEU A 135 13.86 -9.70 -5.05
C LEU A 135 15.10 -8.94 -5.53
N THR A 136 15.11 -7.63 -5.38
CA THR A 136 16.28 -6.83 -5.76
C THR A 136 17.51 -7.21 -4.94
N LEU A 137 17.38 -7.33 -3.62
CA LEU A 137 18.50 -7.73 -2.74
C LEU A 137 19.06 -9.09 -3.15
N LEU A 138 18.19 -10.04 -3.51
CA LEU A 138 18.60 -11.36 -3.98
C LEU A 138 19.31 -11.30 -5.32
N GLU A 139 18.80 -10.53 -6.29
CA GLU A 139 19.42 -10.31 -7.59
C GLU A 139 20.85 -9.76 -7.43
N THR A 140 21.02 -8.71 -6.62
CA THR A 140 22.35 -8.16 -6.35
C THR A 140 23.24 -9.18 -5.65
N THR A 141 22.71 -9.95 -4.69
CA THR A 141 23.49 -10.98 -3.99
C THR A 141 24.04 -12.03 -4.97
N ILE A 142 23.23 -12.48 -5.94
CA ILE A 142 23.66 -13.42 -6.98
C ILE A 142 24.72 -12.80 -7.88
N GLU A 143 24.55 -11.54 -8.30
CA GLU A 143 25.55 -10.81 -9.09
C GLU A 143 26.90 -10.69 -8.36
N LEU A 144 26.86 -10.49 -7.04
CA LEU A 144 28.05 -10.41 -6.19
C LEU A 144 28.73 -11.77 -5.98
N MET A 145 27.96 -12.87 -5.93
CA MET A 145 28.51 -14.22 -5.79
C MET A 145 29.06 -14.81 -7.10
N GLY A 146 28.49 -14.39 -8.24
CA GLY A 146 28.82 -14.93 -9.56
C GLY A 146 30.04 -14.30 -10.24
N ASN A 147 30.53 -13.16 -9.76
CA ASN A 147 31.65 -12.42 -10.35
C ASN A 147 32.76 -12.18 -9.31
N PRO A 148 34.04 -12.07 -9.73
CA PRO A 148 35.08 -11.52 -8.86
C PRO A 148 34.64 -10.15 -8.35
N ILE A 149 34.81 -9.89 -7.04
CA ILE A 149 34.39 -8.65 -6.35
C ILE A 149 34.88 -7.37 -7.05
N GLU A 150 35.93 -7.46 -7.87
CA GLU A 150 36.50 -6.35 -8.66
C GLU A 150 35.67 -5.95 -9.90
N GLN A 151 34.72 -6.78 -10.35
CA GLN A 151 33.80 -6.45 -11.47
C GLN A 151 32.39 -6.03 -11.01
N SER A 152 32.12 -6.04 -9.71
CA SER A 152 30.78 -5.85 -9.16
C SER A 152 30.54 -4.50 -8.47
N ASP A 153 31.48 -3.56 -8.61
CA ASP A 153 31.39 -2.19 -8.08
C ASP A 153 30.06 -1.49 -8.43
N LYS A 154 29.55 -1.70 -9.64
CA LYS A 154 28.27 -1.13 -10.08
C LYS A 154 27.09 -1.71 -9.30
N SER A 155 27.06 -3.03 -9.10
CA SER A 155 25.99 -3.71 -8.38
C SER A 155 25.98 -3.31 -6.90
N ILE A 156 27.15 -3.16 -6.27
CA ILE A 156 27.25 -2.68 -4.89
C ILE A 156 26.70 -1.26 -4.77
N ASN A 157 27.08 -0.34 -5.66
CA ASN A 157 26.56 1.03 -5.62
C ASN A 157 25.04 1.09 -5.82
N GLN A 158 24.49 0.28 -6.74
CA GLN A 158 23.03 0.18 -6.94
C GLN A 158 22.31 -0.39 -5.72
N LEU A 159 22.92 -1.35 -5.04
CA LEU A 159 22.40 -1.90 -3.79
C LEU A 159 22.35 -0.85 -2.69
N LEU A 160 23.44 -0.11 -2.49
CA LEU A 160 23.52 0.95 -1.48
C LEU A 160 22.48 2.05 -1.74
N GLU A 161 22.30 2.46 -3.01
CA GLU A 161 21.28 3.43 -3.40
C GLU A 161 19.88 2.97 -3.04
N ARG A 162 19.54 1.71 -3.34
CA ARG A 162 18.20 1.19 -3.07
C ARG A 162 17.93 1.01 -1.58
N ILE A 163 18.93 0.58 -0.81
CA ILE A 163 18.83 0.54 0.66
C ILE A 163 18.58 1.97 1.18
N GLY A 164 19.35 2.94 0.69
CA GLY A 164 19.23 4.34 1.05
C GLY A 164 17.84 4.92 0.80
N GLN A 165 17.33 4.74 -0.42
CA GLN A 165 15.99 5.19 -0.82
C GLN A 165 14.87 4.47 -0.05
N PHE A 166 15.01 3.16 0.18
CA PHE A 166 13.96 2.37 0.85
C PHE A 166 13.79 2.72 2.32
N TYR A 167 14.90 2.89 3.04
CA TYR A 167 14.86 3.25 4.46
C TYR A 167 14.75 4.75 4.70
N GLU A 168 14.71 5.56 3.64
CA GLU A 168 14.71 7.03 3.70
C GLU A 168 15.87 7.57 4.56
N ILE A 169 17.05 6.99 4.40
CA ILE A 169 18.26 7.37 5.14
C ILE A 169 19.18 8.24 4.29
N ASP A 170 19.93 9.10 4.95
CA ASP A 170 20.81 10.09 4.29
C ASP A 170 22.04 9.46 3.61
N ARG A 171 22.52 8.32 4.13
CA ARG A 171 23.79 7.73 3.72
C ARG A 171 23.87 6.24 4.03
N VAL A 172 24.51 5.48 3.14
CA VAL A 172 24.83 4.06 3.36
C VAL A 172 26.30 3.81 3.03
N TYR A 173 26.99 3.08 3.90
CA TYR A 173 28.39 2.69 3.71
C TYR A 173 28.55 1.19 3.55
N TYR A 174 29.56 0.78 2.79
CA TYR A 174 30.09 -0.58 2.77
C TYR A 174 31.56 -0.56 3.17
N PHE A 175 31.88 -1.12 4.34
CA PHE A 175 33.24 -1.21 4.84
C PHE A 175 33.89 -2.55 4.50
N LYS A 176 35.09 -2.52 3.91
CA LYS A 176 35.98 -3.68 3.77
C LYS A 176 36.91 -3.75 4.97
N TYR A 177 37.04 -4.95 5.53
CA TYR A 177 37.88 -5.24 6.69
C TYR A 177 39.14 -5.97 6.24
N ASP A 178 40.30 -5.39 6.52
CA ASP A 178 41.61 -6.04 6.40
C ASP A 178 42.02 -6.58 7.76
N LEU A 179 41.78 -7.89 7.95
CA LEU A 179 42.09 -8.57 9.21
C LEU A 179 43.58 -8.72 9.47
N VAL A 180 44.42 -8.67 8.43
CA VAL A 180 45.87 -8.84 8.55
C VAL A 180 46.49 -7.56 9.08
N ASN A 181 46.12 -6.42 8.50
CA ASN A 181 46.61 -5.11 8.92
C ASN A 181 45.77 -4.49 10.04
N GLN A 182 44.65 -5.11 10.41
CA GLN A 182 43.68 -4.62 11.41
C GLN A 182 43.14 -3.22 11.07
N MET A 183 42.76 -3.05 9.81
CA MET A 183 42.24 -1.78 9.27
C MET A 183 40.90 -2.00 8.57
N MET A 184 40.01 -1.01 8.61
CA MET A 184 38.81 -0.97 7.80
C MET A 184 38.82 0.23 6.85
N THR A 185 38.18 0.06 5.70
CA THR A 185 38.06 1.12 4.70
C THR A 185 36.63 1.16 4.18
N ASN A 186 36.02 2.34 4.17
CA ASN A 186 34.80 2.59 3.43
C ASN A 186 35.10 2.40 1.93
N ALA A 187 34.64 1.28 1.37
CA ALA A 187 34.94 0.90 -0.01
C ALA A 187 33.88 1.38 -0.99
N PHE A 188 32.62 1.51 -0.55
CA PHE A 188 31.52 2.06 -1.34
C PHE A 188 30.59 2.88 -0.46
N GLU A 189 30.07 3.96 -1.02
CA GLU A 189 29.19 4.87 -0.31
C GLU A 189 28.11 5.39 -1.25
N TRP A 190 26.88 5.38 -0.77
CA TRP A 190 25.78 6.13 -1.38
C TRP A 190 25.36 7.26 -0.46
N CYS A 191 25.08 8.42 -1.05
CA CYS A 191 24.61 9.63 -0.37
C CYS A 191 23.32 10.11 -1.01
N GLY A 192 22.39 10.59 -0.19
CA GLY A 192 21.27 11.39 -0.65
C GLY A 192 21.72 12.69 -1.32
N SER A 193 20.81 13.35 -2.03
CA SER A 193 21.10 14.47 -2.94
C SER A 193 21.81 15.67 -2.28
N ASP A 194 21.64 15.86 -0.97
CA ASP A 194 22.18 16.99 -0.20
C ASP A 194 23.28 16.58 0.81
N ILE A 195 23.79 15.35 0.70
CA ILE A 195 24.70 14.76 1.68
C ILE A 195 26.12 14.69 1.11
N LEU A 196 27.06 15.36 1.78
CA LEU A 196 28.48 15.34 1.38
C LEU A 196 29.09 13.94 1.60
N PRO A 197 29.69 13.31 0.58
CA PRO A 197 30.34 12.01 0.75
C PRO A 197 31.50 12.04 1.74
N GLN A 198 31.73 10.93 2.44
CA GLN A 198 32.86 10.73 3.36
C GLN A 198 33.84 9.65 2.89
N ILE A 199 33.68 9.13 1.68
CA ILE A 199 34.38 7.93 1.21
C ILE A 199 35.89 8.10 1.21
N ASP A 200 36.38 9.31 0.93
CA ASP A 200 37.80 9.65 0.92
C ASP A 200 38.36 9.91 2.33
N LEU A 201 37.50 10.29 3.28
CA LEU A 201 37.89 10.54 4.67
C LEU A 201 37.94 9.24 5.47
N LEU A 202 37.09 8.26 5.13
CA LEU A 202 36.95 7.01 5.85
C LEU A 202 37.79 5.88 5.23
N LYS A 203 39.10 6.12 5.08
CA LYS A 203 40.07 5.15 4.54
C LYS A 203 41.09 4.73 5.59
N ASN A 204 41.44 3.44 5.60
CA ASN A 204 42.49 2.85 6.45
C ASN A 204 42.33 3.18 7.95
N ILE A 205 41.11 3.05 8.46
CA ILE A 205 40.77 3.29 9.86
C ILE A 205 41.23 2.10 10.71
N PRO A 206 42.07 2.28 11.74
CA PRO A 206 42.45 1.22 12.65
C PRO A 206 41.25 0.61 13.39
N PHE A 207 41.22 -0.72 13.55
CA PHE A 207 40.20 -1.37 14.38
C PHE A 207 40.18 -0.88 15.83
N SER A 208 41.32 -0.38 16.33
CA SER A 208 41.45 0.19 17.67
C SER A 208 40.63 1.44 17.91
N ASP A 209 40.23 2.15 16.85
CA ASP A 209 39.46 3.38 16.96
C ASP A 209 37.98 3.06 17.24
N PHE A 210 37.50 1.88 16.81
CA PHE A 210 36.12 1.41 17.01
C PHE A 210 36.05 -0.08 17.41
N PRO A 211 36.66 -0.47 18.56
CA PRO A 211 36.81 -1.87 18.93
C PRO A 211 35.47 -2.58 19.15
N GLU A 212 34.49 -1.88 19.73
CA GLU A 212 33.13 -2.40 19.96
C GLU A 212 32.41 -2.75 18.65
N TRP A 213 32.59 -1.91 17.62
CA TRP A 213 31.98 -2.13 16.31
C TRP A 213 32.57 -3.35 15.61
N VAL A 214 33.90 -3.43 15.59
CA VAL A 214 34.62 -4.55 15.00
C VAL A 214 34.21 -5.85 15.70
N GLU A 215 34.18 -5.87 17.03
CA GLU A 215 33.81 -7.08 17.78
C GLU A 215 32.37 -7.54 17.50
N ALA A 216 31.40 -6.62 17.47
CA ALA A 216 30.02 -6.96 17.15
C ALA A 216 29.87 -7.52 15.72
N HIS A 217 30.49 -6.88 14.73
CA HIS A 217 30.46 -7.33 13.34
C HIS A 217 31.11 -8.70 13.16
N MET A 218 32.24 -8.98 13.84
CA MET A 218 32.89 -10.30 13.81
C MET A 218 32.01 -11.42 14.40
N ARG A 219 31.08 -11.08 15.30
CA ARG A 219 30.09 -12.01 15.85
C ARG A 219 28.79 -12.07 15.03
N GLY A 220 28.71 -11.34 13.91
CA GLY A 220 27.50 -11.24 13.08
C GLY A 220 26.35 -10.51 13.78
N SER A 221 26.66 -9.66 14.77
CA SER A 221 25.67 -8.87 15.51
C SER A 221 25.56 -7.46 14.93
N ASN A 222 24.37 -6.87 15.02
CA ASN A 222 24.11 -5.50 14.59
C ASN A 222 24.30 -4.52 15.76
N ILE A 223 24.73 -3.29 15.44
CA ILE A 223 24.76 -2.17 16.39
C ILE A 223 23.79 -1.10 15.90
N ARG A 224 23.07 -0.49 16.85
CA ARG A 224 22.15 0.61 16.60
C ARG A 224 22.32 1.68 17.67
N TYR A 225 22.45 2.92 17.22
CA TYR A 225 22.38 4.11 18.05
C TYR A 225 21.19 4.93 17.58
N ASP A 226 20.30 5.34 18.49
CA ASP A 226 19.13 6.14 18.14
C ASP A 226 19.49 7.63 17.98
N GLU A 227 20.60 8.08 18.60
CA GLU A 227 21.10 9.45 18.48
C GLU A 227 22.61 9.45 18.24
N VAL A 228 23.09 10.30 17.33
CA VAL A 228 24.53 10.44 17.01
C VAL A 228 25.36 10.79 18.24
N ALA A 229 24.80 11.57 19.17
CA ALA A 229 25.47 11.94 20.43
C ALA A 229 25.76 10.76 21.37
N THR A 230 25.14 9.60 21.12
CA THR A 230 25.37 8.37 21.90
C THR A 230 26.45 7.46 21.30
N MET A 231 27.01 7.85 20.16
CA MET A 231 28.10 7.12 19.52
C MET A 231 29.43 7.36 20.28
N PRO A 232 30.37 6.40 20.24
CA PRO A 232 31.70 6.57 20.84
C PRO A 232 32.43 7.79 20.26
N ASP A 233 33.24 8.47 21.08
CA ASP A 233 34.07 9.60 20.64
C ASP A 233 34.94 9.21 19.44
N GLY A 234 34.78 9.92 18.33
CA GLY A 234 35.47 9.67 17.07
C GLY A 234 34.60 9.11 15.93
N ALA A 235 33.35 8.73 16.23
CA ALA A 235 32.38 8.18 15.26
C ALA A 235 31.68 9.22 14.38
#